data_AF-A0AA37F2P6-F1
#
_entry.id   AF-A0AA37F2P6-F1
#
_cell.length_a   1.000
_cell.length_b   1.000
_cell.length_c   1.000
_cell.angle_alpha   90.00
_cell.angle_beta   90.00
_cell.angle_gamma   90.00
#
_symmetry.space_group_name_H-M   'P 1'
#
loop_
_entity.id
_entity.type
_entity.pdbx_description
1 polymer ?
#
loop_
_entity_poly.entity_id
_entity_poly.type
_entity_poly.pdbx_seq_one_letter_code
_entity_poly.pdbx_strand_id
1 'polypeptide(L)'
;MAPQTPGYEVAAGHLEKFAGTAGDAGTEVQGALDGTPRFEGWNLAPLAGVPLVGLLFVNRLNAVADTWAAGARVLRETLASDSERLVRVAATYVQVERANAAGGKP
;
A
#
# COMPACT_ATOMS: atom_id res chain seq x y z
N MET A 1 39.84 -7.96 19.63
CA MET A 1 38.62 -8.64 19.14
C MET A 1 37.46 -7.88 19.75
N ALA A 2 36.89 -6.92 19.03
CA ALA A 2 35.78 -6.12 19.54
C ALA A 2 34.50 -6.96 19.44
N PRO A 3 33.65 -7.00 20.48
CA PRO A 3 32.38 -7.71 20.42
C PRO A 3 31.46 -7.04 19.39
N GLN A 4 31.10 -7.82 18.37
CA GLN A 4 30.14 -7.43 17.33
C GLN A 4 28.81 -7.14 18.01
N THR A 5 28.30 -5.92 17.82
CA THR A 5 27.19 -5.41 18.62
C THR A 5 25.86 -5.98 18.09
N PRO A 6 25.03 -6.63 18.93
CA PRO A 6 23.73 -7.24 18.55
C PRO A 6 22.67 -6.29 17.93
N GLY A 7 23.01 -5.03 17.66
CA GLY A 7 22.06 -4.00 17.25
C GLY A 7 21.68 -4.04 15.78
N TYR A 8 22.54 -4.56 14.90
CA TYR A 8 22.31 -4.51 13.44
C TYR A 8 21.30 -5.56 12.96
N GLU A 9 21.37 -6.81 13.42
CA GLU A 9 20.33 -7.84 13.17
C GLU A 9 18.96 -7.42 13.71
N VAL A 10 18.93 -6.81 14.90
CA VAL A 10 17.70 -6.29 15.51
C VAL A 10 17.11 -5.16 14.65
N ALA A 11 17.95 -4.24 14.15
CA ALA A 11 17.50 -3.18 13.25
C ALA A 11 16.97 -3.73 11.92
N ALA A 12 17.64 -4.71 11.31
CA ALA A 12 17.17 -5.37 10.09
C ALA A 12 15.83 -6.07 10.31
N GLY A 13 15.68 -6.81 11.43
CA GLY A 13 14.42 -7.46 11.78
C GLY A 13 13.26 -6.46 12.00
N HIS A 14 13.53 -5.28 12.57
CA HIS A 14 12.54 -4.21 12.67
C HIS A 14 12.13 -3.66 11.31
N LEU A 15 13.08 -3.48 10.39
CA LEU A 15 12.80 -3.03 9.02
C LEU A 15 12.01 -4.05 8.22
N GLU A 16 12.34 -5.34 8.33
CA GLU A 16 11.60 -6.43 7.70
C GLU A 16 10.17 -6.52 8.23
N LYS A 17 9.99 -6.42 9.56
CA LYS A 17 8.66 -6.38 10.16
C LYS A 17 7.84 -5.20 9.66
N PHE A 18 8.45 -4.02 9.58
CA PHE A 18 7.78 -2.84 9.06
C PHE A 18 7.42 -2.99 7.58
N ALA A 19 8.32 -3.55 6.77
CA ALA A 19 8.06 -3.85 5.37
C ALA A 19 6.86 -4.79 5.21
N GLY A 20 6.78 -5.83 6.03
CA GLY A 20 5.63 -6.74 6.09
C GLY A 20 4.32 -6.00 6.39
N THR A 21 4.31 -5.20 7.46
CA THR A 21 3.12 -4.40 7.83
C THR A 21 2.71 -3.42 6.71
N ALA A 22 3.66 -2.79 6.03
CA ALA A 22 3.37 -1.91 4.90
C ALA A 22 2.77 -2.69 3.71
N GLY A 23 3.28 -3.88 3.41
CA GLY A 23 2.75 -4.76 2.37
C GLY A 23 1.33 -5.27 2.69
N ASP A 24 1.10 -5.68 3.93
CA ASP A 24 -0.23 -6.13 4.41
C ASP A 24 -1.25 -4.98 4.31
N ALA A 25 -0.89 -3.78 4.77
CA ALA A 25 -1.73 -2.60 4.62
C ALA A 25 -2.03 -2.28 3.15
N GLY A 26 -1.04 -2.43 2.25
CA GLY A 26 -1.26 -2.29 0.81
C GLY A 26 -2.29 -3.28 0.27
N THR A 27 -2.27 -4.51 0.77
CA THR A 27 -3.26 -5.56 0.41
C THR A 27 -4.65 -5.23 0.93
N GLU A 28 -4.77 -4.71 2.16
CA GLU A 28 -6.06 -4.24 2.71
C GLU A 28 -6.64 -3.08 1.89
N VAL A 29 -5.80 -2.13 1.48
CA VAL A 29 -6.21 -1.02 0.61
C VAL A 29 -6.66 -1.53 -0.76
N GLN A 30 -6.00 -2.54 -1.31
CA GLN A 30 -6.46 -3.20 -2.53
C GLN A 30 -7.83 -3.86 -2.35
N GLY A 31 -8.07 -4.54 -1.22
CA GLY A 31 -9.38 -5.10 -0.91
C GLY A 31 -10.49 -4.03 -0.81
N ALA A 32 -10.18 -2.88 -0.19
CA ALA A 32 -11.10 -1.75 -0.15
C ALA A 32 -11.36 -1.13 -1.53
N LEU A 33 -10.35 -1.09 -2.40
CA LEU A 33 -10.50 -0.67 -3.79
C LEU A 33 -11.42 -1.62 -4.56
N ASP A 34 -11.21 -2.93 -4.45
CA ASP A 34 -12.02 -3.95 -5.13
C ASP A 34 -13.47 -3.97 -4.62
N GLY A 35 -13.68 -3.62 -3.35
CA GLY A 35 -15.00 -3.44 -2.74
C GLY A 35 -15.69 -2.10 -3.06
N THR A 36 -15.06 -1.20 -3.81
CA THR A 36 -15.64 0.11 -4.11
C THR A 36 -16.84 -0.05 -5.06
N PRO A 37 -18.06 0.34 -4.65
CA PRO A 37 -19.25 0.10 -5.45
C PRO A 37 -19.27 0.95 -6.72
N ARG A 38 -19.71 0.34 -7.81
CA ARG A 38 -20.13 1.05 -9.02
C ARG A 38 -21.65 1.00 -9.12
N PHE A 39 -22.26 2.18 -9.18
CA PHE A 39 -23.69 2.30 -9.37
C PHE A 39 -24.01 2.29 -10.87
N GLU A 40 -23.75 1.14 -11.50
CA GLU A 40 -24.14 0.85 -12.88
C GLU A 40 -25.57 0.28 -12.88
N GLY A 41 -26.42 0.70 -13.82
CA GLY A 41 -27.81 0.21 -13.93
C GLY A 41 -28.88 1.12 -13.33
N TRP A 42 -28.52 2.23 -12.68
CA TRP A 42 -29.44 3.38 -12.52
C TRP A 42 -29.47 4.26 -13.76
N ASN A 43 -29.00 3.74 -14.90
CA ASN A 43 -29.27 4.29 -16.21
C ASN A 43 -30.73 3.98 -16.52
N LEU A 44 -31.61 4.71 -15.82
CA LEU A 44 -33.03 4.70 -16.05
C LEU A 44 -33.21 5.22 -17.48
N ALA A 45 -33.27 4.33 -18.48
CA ALA A 45 -34.18 4.57 -19.59
C ALA A 45 -35.46 5.08 -18.94
N PRO A 46 -35.92 6.32 -19.22
CA PRO A 46 -36.76 7.09 -18.32
C PRO A 46 -37.88 6.21 -17.80
N LEU A 47 -37.65 5.63 -16.62
CA LEU A 47 -38.62 4.78 -15.96
C LEU A 47 -39.71 5.78 -15.66
N ALA A 48 -40.82 5.69 -16.37
CA ALA A 48 -41.88 6.68 -16.35
C ALA A 48 -42.12 7.13 -14.90
N GLY A 49 -41.67 8.35 -14.57
CA GLY A 49 -41.81 8.92 -13.22
C GLY A 49 -40.54 9.07 -12.36
N VAL A 50 -39.34 8.61 -12.74
CA VAL A 50 -38.13 8.90 -11.94
C VAL A 50 -37.56 10.28 -12.29
N PRO A 51 -37.49 11.23 -11.33
CA PRO A 51 -37.00 12.58 -11.60
C PRO A 51 -35.53 12.59 -12.02
N LEU A 52 -35.15 13.51 -12.91
CA LEU A 52 -33.76 13.82 -13.31
C LEU A 52 -32.80 13.97 -12.11
N VAL A 53 -33.31 14.38 -10.95
CA VAL A 53 -32.59 14.47 -9.67
C VAL A 53 -31.95 13.13 -9.28
N GLY A 54 -32.62 12.01 -9.51
CA GLY A 54 -32.10 10.67 -9.19
C GLY A 54 -30.84 10.32 -9.99
N LEU A 55 -30.77 10.73 -11.26
CA LEU A 55 -29.60 10.52 -12.12
C LEU A 55 -28.39 11.37 -11.67
N LEU A 56 -28.63 12.61 -11.23
CA LEU A 56 -27.56 13.47 -10.69
C LEU A 56 -26.96 12.89 -9.40
N PHE A 57 -27.76 12.25 -8.56
CA PHE A 57 -27.27 11.56 -7.36
C PHE A 57 -26.37 10.38 -7.71
N VAL A 58 -26.75 9.55 -8.69
CA VAL A 58 -25.92 8.42 -9.16
C VAL A 58 -24.59 8.91 -9.71
N ASN A 59 -24.59 9.94 -10.55
CA ASN A 59 -23.36 10.54 -11.07
C ASN A 59 -22.47 11.08 -9.96
N ARG A 60 -23.05 11.74 -8.96
CA ARG A 60 -22.31 12.24 -7.80
C ARG A 60 -21.69 11.12 -6.98
N LEU A 61 -22.43 10.04 -6.74
CA LEU A 61 -21.94 8.88 -5.99
C LEU A 61 -20.82 8.15 -6.75
N ASN A 62 -20.96 7.99 -8.07
CA ASN A 62 -19.90 7.43 -8.91
C ASN A 62 -18.65 8.33 -8.92
N ALA A 63 -18.79 9.65 -8.95
CA ALA A 63 -17.66 10.56 -8.85
C ALA A 63 -16.94 10.48 -7.49
N VAL A 64 -17.69 10.29 -6.40
CA VAL A 64 -17.11 10.02 -5.07
C VAL A 64 -16.36 8.68 -5.08
N ALA A 65 -16.95 7.63 -5.66
CA ALA A 65 -16.31 6.33 -5.80
C ALA A 65 -15.03 6.39 -6.67
N ASP A 66 -15.03 7.19 -7.74
CA ASP A 66 -13.85 7.44 -8.58
C ASP A 66 -12.72 8.11 -7.81
N THR A 67 -13.06 9.14 -7.03
CA THR A 67 -12.10 9.87 -6.20
C THR A 67 -11.49 8.95 -5.13
N TRP A 68 -12.34 8.15 -4.48
CA TRP A 68 -11.91 7.14 -3.53
C TRP A 68 -10.98 6.12 -4.18
N ALA A 69 -11.37 5.56 -5.33
CA ALA A 69 -10.57 4.58 -6.05
C ALA A 69 -9.22 5.14 -6.49
N ALA A 70 -9.15 6.41 -6.93
CA ALA A 70 -7.90 7.06 -7.27
C ALA A 70 -6.97 7.20 -6.05
N GLY A 71 -7.49 7.68 -4.91
CA GLY A 71 -6.72 7.82 -3.68
C GLY A 71 -6.22 6.47 -3.15
N ALA A 72 -7.08 5.45 -3.15
CA ALA A 72 -6.72 4.10 -2.73
C ALA A 72 -5.61 3.49 -3.61
N ARG A 73 -5.65 3.70 -4.93
CA ARG A 73 -4.56 3.24 -5.82
C ARG A 73 -3.21 3.87 -5.48
N VAL A 74 -3.19 5.19 -5.29
CA VAL A 74 -1.96 5.92 -4.92
C VAL A 74 -1.41 5.42 -3.58
N LEU A 75 -2.28 5.25 -2.59
CA LEU A 75 -1.89 4.75 -1.27
C LEU A 75 -1.32 3.33 -1.36
N ARG A 76 -1.98 2.43 -2.09
CA ARG A 76 -1.52 1.06 -2.33
C ARG A 76 -0.14 1.04 -3.00
N GLU A 77 0.05 1.82 -4.06
CA GLU A 77 1.32 1.90 -4.79
C GLU A 77 2.45 2.43 -3.90
N THR A 78 2.16 3.43 -3.07
CA THR A 78 3.12 3.98 -2.11
C THR A 78 3.52 2.91 -1.08
N LEU A 79 2.55 2.23 -0.47
CA LEU A 79 2.79 1.18 0.52
C LEU A 79 3.59 0.00 -0.06
N ALA A 80 3.28 -0.41 -1.29
CA ALA A 80 4.02 -1.45 -1.99
C ALA A 80 5.48 -1.01 -2.27
N SER A 81 5.66 0.21 -2.79
CA SER A 81 7.00 0.74 -3.09
C SER A 81 7.87 0.88 -1.83
N ASP A 82 7.29 1.39 -0.74
CA ASP A 82 7.99 1.57 0.52
C ASP A 82 8.31 0.24 1.19
N SER A 83 7.39 -0.74 1.15
CA SER A 83 7.66 -2.10 1.60
C SER A 83 8.89 -2.69 0.90
N GLU A 84 8.96 -2.61 -0.43
CA GLU A 84 10.13 -3.11 -1.17
C GLU A 84 11.42 -2.35 -0.82
N ARG A 85 11.34 -1.03 -0.62
CA ARG A 85 12.50 -0.23 -0.22
C ARG A 85 13.01 -0.66 1.15
N LEU A 86 12.12 -0.88 2.11
CA LEU A 86 12.47 -1.35 3.45
C LEU A 86 13.14 -2.73 3.41
N VAL A 87 12.64 -3.67 2.59
CA VAL A 87 13.29 -4.97 2.38
C VAL A 87 14.71 -4.80 1.81
N ARG A 88 14.88 -3.94 0.80
CA ARG A 88 16.21 -3.67 0.22
C ARG A 88 17.16 -3.07 1.25
N VAL A 89 16.70 -2.11 2.04
CA VAL A 89 17.50 -1.48 3.10
C VAL A 89 17.90 -2.51 4.16
N ALA A 90 16.96 -3.36 4.61
CA ALA A 90 17.25 -4.44 5.56
C ALA A 90 18.31 -5.41 5.01
N ALA A 91 18.17 -5.83 3.75
CA ALA A 91 19.13 -6.70 3.09
C ALA A 91 20.53 -6.06 2.98
N THR A 92 20.61 -4.77 2.64
CA THR A 92 21.88 -4.03 2.64
C THR A 92 22.50 -3.97 4.03
N TYR A 93 21.71 -3.72 5.08
CA TYR A 93 22.19 -3.73 6.46
C TYR A 93 22.84 -5.07 6.85
N VAL A 94 22.18 -6.20 6.52
CA VAL A 94 22.72 -7.55 6.78
C VAL A 94 23.98 -7.85 5.97
N GLN A 95 24.04 -7.38 4.71
CA GLN A 95 25.24 -7.56 3.87
C GLN A 95 26.45 -6.81 4.43
N VAL A 96 26.25 -5.56 4.86
CA VAL A 96 27.31 -4.75 5.49
C VAL A 96 27.80 -5.41 6.78
N GLU A 97 26.89 -5.95 7.59
CA GLU A 97 27.25 -6.71 8.80
C GLU A 97 28.16 -7.90 8.48
N ARG A 98 27.78 -8.72 7.49
CA ARG A 98 28.59 -9.88 7.07
C ARG A 98 29.96 -9.46 6.53
N ALA A 99 30.03 -8.37 5.78
CA ALA A 99 31.29 -7.84 5.25
C ALA A 99 32.23 -7.35 6.37
N ASN A 100 31.68 -6.64 7.36
CA ASN A 100 32.42 -6.20 8.55
C ASN A 100 32.89 -7.40 9.39
N ALA A 101 32.05 -8.42 9.53
CA ALA A 101 32.38 -9.66 10.25
C ALA A 101 33.49 -10.46 9.57
N ALA A 102 33.57 -10.44 8.24
CA ALA A 102 34.59 -11.10 7.46
C ALA A 102 35.94 -10.35 7.41
N GLY A 103 36.06 -9.22 8.10
CA GLY A 103 37.30 -8.42 8.16
C GLY A 103 37.52 -7.49 6.97
N GLY A 104 36.47 -7.20 6.18
CA GLY A 104 36.52 -6.20 5.12
C GLY A 104 36.70 -4.79 5.70
N LYS A 105 37.82 -4.13 5.37
CA LYS A 105 37.94 -2.68 5.53
C LYS A 105 37.06 -2.02 4.44
N PRO A 106 36.37 -0.89 4.73
CA PRO A 106 35.39 -0.27 3.83
C PRO A 106 35.87 -0.07 2.39
#